data_AF-A0A372M897-F1
#
_entry.id   AF-A0A372M897-F1
#
_cell.length_a   1.000
_cell.length_b   1.000
_cell.length_c   1.000
_cell.angle_alpha   90.00
_cell.angle_beta   90.00
_cell.angle_gamma   90.00
#
_symmetry.space_group_name_H-M   'P 1'
#
loop_
_entity.id
_entity.type
_entity.pdbx_description
1 polymer ?
#
loop_
_entity_poly.entity_id
_entity_poly.type
_entity_poly.pdbx_seq_one_letter_code
_entity_poly.pdbx_strand_id
1 'polypeptide(L)' 'MTLDRLVCANCAAPVSEGRCHVCRAHRARLEQDGGPLGGLSPVTLVTLLAVLIAAMTFLALGPSGAF' A
#
# COMPACT_ATOMS: atom_id res chain seq x y z
N MET A 1 17.66 -28.38 0.24
CA MET A 1 16.74 -27.26 0.51
C MET A 1 15.75 -27.74 1.56
N THR A 2 16.10 -27.56 2.84
CA THR A 2 15.25 -27.95 3.96
C THR A 2 13.93 -27.22 3.84
N LEU A 3 12.85 -27.99 3.87
CA LEU A 3 11.48 -27.53 3.88
C LEU A 3 11.35 -26.49 4.99
N ASP A 4 11.37 -25.21 4.62
CA ASP A 4 11.19 -24.11 5.55
C ASP A 4 9.80 -24.31 6.17
N ARG A 5 9.76 -24.85 7.38
CA ARG A 5 8.55 -25.00 8.17
C ARG A 5 8.19 -23.60 8.65
N LEU A 6 7.76 -22.76 7.70
CA LEU A 6 7.21 -21.45 7.98
C LEU A 6 6.16 -21.65 9.06
N VAL A 7 6.36 -21.00 10.20
CA VAL A 7 5.43 -21.05 11.33
C VAL A 7 4.76 -19.69 11.43
N CYS A 8 3.45 -19.70 11.62
CA CYS A 8 2.73 -18.45 11.82
C CYS A 8 3.09 -17.85 13.18
N ALA A 9 3.48 -16.57 13.23
CA ALA A 9 3.85 -15.88 14.47
C ALA A 9 2.71 -15.78 15.51
N ASN A 10 1.46 -15.94 15.10
CA ASN A 10 0.30 -15.82 16.00
C ASN A 10 -0.11 -17.15 16.65
N CYS A 11 -0.06 -18.24 15.89
CA CYS A 11 -0.55 -19.55 16.33
C CYS A 11 0.51 -20.65 16.38
N ALA A 12 1.75 -20.37 16.00
CA ALA A 12 2.89 -21.30 15.95
C ALA A 12 2.67 -22.59 15.13
N ALA A 13 1.57 -22.67 14.38
CA ALA A 13 1.27 -23.79 13.49
C ALA A 13 2.10 -23.73 12.20
N PRO A 14 2.50 -24.88 11.62
CA PRO A 14 3.21 -24.92 10.34
C PRO A 14 2.30 -24.46 9.19
N VAL A 15 2.85 -23.68 8.28
CA VAL A 15 2.16 -23.12 7.10
C VAL A 15 2.97 -23.35 5.83
N SER A 16 2.30 -23.43 4.68
CA SER A 16 2.94 -23.68 3.38
C SER A 16 3.46 -22.41 2.68
N GLU A 17 2.87 -21.24 2.97
CA GLU A 17 3.09 -19.98 2.21
C GLU A 17 3.26 -18.74 3.12
N GLY A 18 3.73 -18.95 4.36
CA GLY A 18 4.15 -17.85 5.26
C GLY A 18 3.09 -17.24 6.17
N ARG A 19 1.77 -17.39 5.89
CA ARG A 19 0.69 -16.95 6.81
C ARG A 19 -0.44 -17.97 6.90
N CYS A 20 -0.97 -18.19 8.12
CA CYS A 20 -2.10 -19.07 8.33
C CYS A 20 -3.40 -18.48 7.75
N HIS A 21 -4.43 -19.32 7.59
CA HIS A 21 -5.73 -18.90 7.03
C HIS A 21 -6.36 -17.74 7.82
N VAL A 22 -6.22 -17.70 9.15
CA VAL A 22 -6.73 -16.63 10.01
C VAL A 22 -6.03 -15.29 9.72
N CYS A 23 -4.69 -15.29 9.69
CA CYS A 23 -3.92 -14.08 9.40
C CYS A 23 -4.18 -13.56 7.97
N ARG A 24 -4.43 -14.46 7.01
CA ARG A 24 -4.85 -14.09 5.66
C ARG A 24 -6.24 -13.48 5.64
N ALA A 25 -7.20 -14.07 6.35
CA ALA A 25 -8.56 -13.53 6.45
C ALA A 25 -8.57 -12.14 7.11
N HIS A 26 -7.80 -11.93 8.17
CA HIS A 26 -7.66 -10.61 8.80
C HIS A 26 -7.07 -9.56 7.85
N ARG A 27 -6.03 -9.93 7.10
CA ARG A 27 -5.43 -9.01 6.13
C ARG A 27 -6.41 -8.67 4.99
N ALA A 28 -7.13 -9.66 4.48
CA ALA A 28 -8.16 -9.42 3.46
C ALA A 28 -9.25 -8.46 3.95
N ARG A 29 -9.65 -8.56 5.23
CA ARG A 29 -10.58 -7.57 5.82
C ARG A 29 -9.96 -6.18 5.93
N LEU A 30 -8.70 -6.07 6.35
CA LEU A 30 -8.00 -4.77 6.40
C LEU A 30 -7.84 -4.15 5.00
N GLU A 31 -7.61 -4.95 3.97
CA GLU A 31 -7.57 -4.49 2.58
C GLU A 31 -8.97 -4.06 2.08
N GLN A 32 -10.04 -4.73 2.53
CA GLN A 32 -11.43 -4.34 2.25
C GLN A 32 -11.84 -3.07 3.01
N ASP A 33 -11.44 -2.92 4.28
CA ASP A 33 -11.71 -1.78 5.14
C ASP A 33 -10.78 -0.59 4.87
N GLY A 34 -9.71 -0.79 4.09
CA GLY A 34 -8.68 0.19 3.73
C GLY A 34 -9.18 1.41 2.94
N GLY A 35 -10.49 1.54 2.76
CA GLY A 35 -11.13 2.70 2.16
C GLY A 35 -10.78 2.88 0.68
N PRO A 36 -11.18 4.02 0.08
CA PRO A 36 -10.99 4.28 -1.36
C PRO A 36 -9.53 4.30 -1.80
N LEU A 37 -8.58 4.36 -0.86
CA LEU A 37 -7.13 4.35 -1.11
C LEU A 37 -6.49 2.96 -0.95
N GLY A 38 -7.21 1.96 -0.41
CA GLY A 38 -6.69 0.62 -0.13
C GLY A 38 -6.30 -0.19 -1.38
N GLY A 39 -6.82 0.20 -2.55
CA GLY A 39 -6.51 -0.41 -3.85
C GLY A 39 -5.56 0.41 -4.73
N LEU A 40 -5.00 1.52 -4.23
CA LEU A 40 -4.10 2.35 -5.04
C LEU A 40 -2.80 1.59 -5.31
N SER A 41 -2.50 1.37 -6.60
CA SER A 41 -1.22 0.80 -6.99
C SER A 41 -0.10 1.79 -6.65
N PRO A 42 1.11 1.30 -6.35
CA PRO A 42 2.26 2.16 -6.07
C PRO A 42 2.49 3.20 -7.18
N VAL A 43 2.22 2.82 -8.43
CA VAL A 43 2.34 3.69 -9.60
C VAL A 43 1.29 4.80 -9.60
N THR A 44 0.03 4.49 -9.27
CA THR A 44 -1.03 5.52 -9.16
C THR A 44 -0.73 6.54 -8.08
N LEU A 45 -0.16 6.11 -6.95
CA LEU A 45 0.20 7.00 -5.87
C LEU A 45 1.35 7.94 -6.26
N VAL A 46 2.39 7.40 -6.92
CA VAL A 46 3.53 8.20 -7.41
C VAL A 46 3.10 9.20 -8.49
N THR A 47 2.25 8.78 -9.43
CA THR A 47 1.75 9.67 -10.49
C THR A 47 0.89 10.80 -9.93
N LEU A 48 -0.02 10.50 -9.00
CA LEU A 48 -0.83 11.52 -8.33
C LEU A 48 0.04 12.52 -7.57
N LEU A 49 1.06 12.02 -6.87
CA LEU A 49 2.01 12.87 -6.14
C LEU A 49 2.79 13.79 -7.10
N ALA A 50 3.26 13.27 -8.23
CA ALA A 50 3.97 14.05 -9.23
C ALA A 50 3.09 15.17 -9.82
N VAL A 51 1.82 14.86 -10.11
CA VAL A 51 0.84 15.85 -10.60
C VAL A 51 0.58 16.94 -9.54
N LEU A 52 0.39 16.55 -8.27
CA LEU A 52 0.20 17.50 -7.17
C LEU A 52 1.41 18.43 -7.03
N ILE A 53 2.63 17.89 -7.09
CA ILE A 53 3.86 18.70 -7.02
C ILE A 53 3.94 19.64 -8.21
N ALA A 54 3.68 19.16 -9.43
CA ALA A 54 3.69 20.00 -10.64
C ALA A 54 2.65 21.12 -10.59
N ALA A 55 1.45 20.85 -10.05
CA ALA A 55 0.43 21.88 -9.85
C ALA A 55 0.88 22.92 -8.82
N MET A 56 1.46 22.48 -7.70
CA MET A 56 1.98 23.38 -6.67
C MET A 56 3.14 24.24 -7.19
N THR A 57 4.08 23.66 -7.95
CA THR A 57 5.18 24.42 -8.55
C THR A 57 4.65 25.38 -9.62
N PHE A 58 3.66 24.97 -10.42
CA PHE A 58 3.02 25.86 -11.38
C PHE A 58 2.28 27.02 -10.70
N LEU A 59 1.64 26.81 -9.54
CA LEU A 59 0.98 27.88 -8.79
C LEU A 59 1.99 28.81 -8.08
N ALA A 60 3.08 28.24 -7.55
CA ALA A 60 4.11 28.99 -6.83
C ALA A 60 5.08 29.74 -7.75
N LEU A 61 5.37 29.19 -8.94
CA LEU A 61 6.30 29.75 -9.92
C LEU A 61 5.60 30.32 -11.15
N GLY A 62 4.30 30.05 -11.32
CA GLY A 62 3.45 30.69 -12.32
C GLY A 62 3.28 32.19 -12.05
N PRO A 63 2.70 32.94 -13.00
CA PRO A 63 2.77 34.40 -13.10
C PRO A 63 1.87 35.13 -12.10
N SER A 64 1.87 34.72 -10.83
CA SER A 64 1.18 35.38 -9.72
C SER A 64 1.85 36.71 -9.30
N GLY A 65 2.94 37.11 -9.97
CA GLY A 65 3.60 38.41 -9.80
C GLY A 65 3.32 39.42 -10.92
N ALA A 66 2.31 39.18 -11.77
CA ALA A 66 2.00 40.03 -12.93
C ALA A 66 0.52 40.48 -13.03
N PHE A 67 -0.20 40.52 -11.90
CA PHE A 67 -1.49 41.23 -11.79
C PHE A 67 -1.39 42.34 -10.74
#